data_AF-A0A445JJN4-F1
#
_entry.id   AF-A0A445JJN4-F1
#
_cell.length_a   1.000
_cell.length_b   1.000
_cell.length_c   1.000
_cell.angle_alpha   90.00
_cell.angle_beta   90.00
_cell.angle_gamma   90.00
#
_symmetry.space_group_name_H-M   'P 1'
#
loop_
_entity.id
_entity.type
_entity.pdbx_description
1 polymer ?
#
loop_
_entity_poly.entity_id
_entity_poly.type
_entity_poly.pdbx_seq_one_letter_code
_entity_poly.pdbx_strand_id
1 'polypeptide(L)'
;MPQCTKLPANVAFSAMFDSPSLDAIYRPNDLLSINCGSSNNLSTPDGRNWTADIKFLTAESLDSVAAPPNIPSTIMGPYTSARLSHSQFSYSFPVTAGPKFLRLFFYSTSYQNFDRSKAYFSVKVGPYTYTLQDFNTSLNADADADDDPGQPDILFREYCINIRDHERLDIAFIPTITTQHQDSYAFINGIEIVSMPPYLYYTNPDVDSAGLPQLVGLERPFPIETNSALETMYRLRVGEAEILASQICN
;
A
#
# COMPACT_ATOMS: atom_id res chain seq x y z
N MET A 1 23.69 -4.29 -6.83
CA MET A 1 22.85 -4.63 -5.67
C MET A 1 22.37 -3.31 -5.08
N PRO A 2 21.11 -2.91 -5.22
CA PRO A 2 20.60 -1.77 -4.48
C PRO A 2 20.28 -2.26 -3.06
N GLN A 3 20.94 -1.68 -2.07
CA GLN A 3 20.61 -1.88 -0.66
C GLN A 3 19.31 -1.14 -0.38
N CYS A 4 18.33 -1.86 0.19
CA CYS A 4 17.16 -1.25 0.80
C CYS A 4 17.65 -0.56 2.09
N THR A 5 17.93 0.73 2.02
CA THR A 5 18.32 1.51 3.19
C THR A 5 17.06 1.71 4.03
N LYS A 6 16.92 0.98 5.14
CA LYS A 6 15.99 1.37 6.21
C LYS A 6 16.38 2.79 6.63
N LEU A 7 15.53 3.75 6.30
CA LEU A 7 15.67 5.10 6.86
C LEU A 7 15.54 4.97 8.37
N PRO A 8 16.50 5.49 9.17
CA PRO A 8 16.34 5.54 10.61
C PRO A 8 15.07 6.34 10.92
N ALA A 9 14.31 5.88 11.91
CA ALA A 9 13.17 6.58 12.49
C ALA A 9 13.64 7.90 13.10
N ASN A 10 13.87 8.89 12.25
CA ASN A 10 14.08 10.28 12.59
C ASN A 10 13.00 11.04 11.85
N VAL A 11 11.96 11.36 12.60
CA VAL A 11 10.74 12.01 12.15
C VAL A 11 11.10 13.30 11.40
N ALA A 12 10.94 13.27 10.08
CA ALA A 12 10.91 14.48 9.26
C ALA A 12 9.45 14.95 9.21
N PHE A 13 9.10 15.95 10.02
CA PHE A 13 7.85 16.68 9.85
C PHE A 13 8.01 17.66 8.68
N SER A 14 7.41 17.35 7.53
CA SER A 14 7.08 18.37 6.54
C SER A 14 5.66 18.86 6.86
N ALA A 15 5.56 20.05 7.44
CA ALA A 15 4.30 20.78 7.49
C ALA A 15 4.15 21.53 6.16
N MET A 16 3.30 21.03 5.27
CA MET A 16 2.86 21.82 4.11
C MET A 16 1.78 22.79 4.60
N PHE A 17 2.07 24.09 4.48
CA PHE A 17 1.05 25.13 4.57
C PHE A 17 0.30 25.18 3.24
N ASP A 18 -1.00 24.87 3.27
CA ASP A 18 -1.89 25.02 2.13
C ASP A 18 -1.97 26.50 1.72
N SER A 19 -1.53 26.82 0.49
CA SER A 19 -1.80 28.11 -0.13
C SER A 19 -3.22 28.09 -0.72
N PRO A 20 -4.08 29.09 -0.44
CA PRO A 20 -5.46 29.08 -0.91
C PRO A 20 -5.53 29.60 -2.34
N SER A 21 -5.50 28.71 -3.32
CA SER A 21 -5.94 29.02 -4.68
C SER A 21 -6.90 27.93 -5.16
N LEU A 22 -8.18 28.30 -5.26
CA LEU A 22 -9.33 27.58 -5.83
C LEU A 22 -9.00 26.19 -6.42
N ASP A 23 -9.29 25.14 -5.65
CA ASP A 23 -9.04 23.72 -5.94
C ASP A 23 -9.52 23.31 -7.34
N ALA A 24 -8.58 23.16 -8.27
CA ALA A 24 -8.77 22.19 -9.33
C ALA A 24 -8.66 20.80 -8.69
N ILE A 25 -9.80 20.18 -8.37
CA ILE A 25 -9.84 18.80 -7.87
C ILE A 25 -9.03 17.93 -8.83
N TYR A 26 -7.93 17.37 -8.34
CA TYR A 26 -7.07 16.52 -9.15
C TYR A 26 -7.82 15.23 -9.50
N ARG A 27 -7.94 14.95 -10.80
CA ARG A 27 -8.56 13.73 -11.30
C ARG A 27 -7.48 12.72 -11.68
N PRO A 28 -7.36 11.60 -10.96
CA PRO A 28 -6.34 10.61 -11.26
C PRO A 28 -6.62 9.94 -12.61
N ASN A 29 -5.58 9.80 -13.45
CA ASN A 29 -5.68 9.07 -14.73
C ASN A 29 -5.97 7.58 -14.50
N ASP A 30 -5.35 7.00 -13.47
CA ASP A 30 -5.61 5.64 -13.01
C ASP A 30 -6.24 5.66 -11.62
N LEU A 31 -7.39 5.01 -11.47
CA LEU A 31 -8.04 4.74 -10.20
C LEU A 31 -8.56 3.30 -10.22
N LEU A 32 -7.81 2.40 -9.58
CA LEU A 32 -8.11 0.97 -9.54
C LEU A 32 -8.22 0.54 -8.08
N SER A 33 -9.39 0.07 -7.66
CA SER A 33 -9.60 -0.55 -6.34
C SER A 33 -9.99 -2.01 -6.54
N ILE A 34 -9.25 -2.93 -5.93
CA ILE A 34 -9.31 -4.37 -6.17
C ILE A 34 -9.75 -5.11 -4.91
N ASN A 35 -10.83 -5.88 -5.01
CA ASN A 35 -11.35 -6.73 -3.94
C ASN A 35 -10.76 -8.14 -4.06
N CYS A 36 -9.72 -8.42 -3.30
CA CYS A 36 -8.97 -9.66 -3.40
C CYS A 36 -9.73 -10.86 -2.81
N GLY A 37 -9.71 -11.98 -3.51
CA GLY A 37 -10.45 -13.18 -3.13
C GLY A 37 -11.96 -13.09 -3.33
N SER A 38 -12.49 -12.01 -3.92
CA SER A 38 -13.90 -11.90 -4.27
C SER A 38 -14.15 -12.22 -5.74
N SER A 39 -15.22 -12.96 -6.02
CA SER A 39 -15.75 -13.12 -7.38
C SER A 39 -16.66 -11.98 -7.82
N ASN A 40 -17.10 -11.14 -6.87
CA ASN A 40 -18.04 -10.06 -7.09
C ASN A 40 -17.39 -8.70 -6.85
N ASN A 41 -17.86 -7.71 -7.60
CA ASN A 41 -17.55 -6.31 -7.30
C ASN A 41 -18.25 -5.88 -6.01
N LEU A 42 -17.63 -4.95 -5.28
CA LEU A 42 -18.14 -4.39 -4.04
C LEU A 42 -18.24 -2.87 -4.20
N SER A 43 -19.41 -2.31 -3.97
CA SER A 43 -19.58 -0.85 -3.83
C SER A 43 -19.72 -0.52 -2.35
N THR A 44 -18.88 0.38 -1.85
CA THR A 44 -18.95 0.85 -0.46
C THR A 44 -19.79 2.13 -0.36
N PRO A 45 -20.41 2.41 0.80
CA PRO A 45 -21.30 3.58 0.97
C PRO A 45 -20.65 4.94 0.72
N ASP A 46 -19.32 4.99 0.78
CA ASP A 46 -18.52 6.16 0.44
C ASP A 46 -18.33 6.39 -1.07
N GLY A 47 -18.94 5.54 -1.91
CA GLY A 47 -18.89 5.66 -3.38
C GLY A 47 -17.71 4.93 -4.02
N ARG A 48 -16.82 4.29 -3.26
CA ARG A 48 -15.72 3.49 -3.85
C ARG A 48 -16.25 2.19 -4.44
N ASN A 49 -15.74 1.87 -5.64
CA ASN A 49 -16.08 0.65 -6.37
C ASN A 49 -14.87 -0.27 -6.46
N TRP A 50 -14.96 -1.40 -5.78
CA TRP A 50 -13.93 -2.42 -5.76
C TRP A 50 -14.25 -3.51 -6.77
N THR A 51 -13.29 -3.80 -7.65
CA THR A 51 -13.45 -4.81 -8.70
C THR A 51 -12.88 -6.15 -8.25
N ALA A 52 -13.52 -7.26 -8.62
CA ALA A 52 -12.97 -8.59 -8.43
C ALA A 52 -11.54 -8.73 -8.99
N ASP A 53 -10.71 -9.48 -8.29
CA ASP A 53 -9.26 -9.55 -8.50
C ASP A 53 -8.81 -10.46 -9.64
N ILE A 54 -9.65 -11.42 -10.02
CA ILE A 54 -9.33 -12.53 -10.92
C ILE A 54 -8.71 -12.09 -12.26
N LYS A 55 -9.14 -10.94 -12.79
CA LYS A 55 -8.66 -10.43 -14.09
C LYS A 55 -7.24 -9.84 -14.04
N PHE A 56 -6.72 -9.60 -12.84
CA PHE A 56 -5.39 -9.02 -12.62
C PHE A 56 -4.37 -10.04 -12.13
N LEU A 57 -4.81 -11.22 -11.71
CA LEU A 57 -3.91 -12.30 -11.30
C LEU A 57 -3.09 -12.81 -12.47
N THR A 58 -1.81 -13.05 -12.23
CA THR A 58 -0.94 -13.69 -13.21
C THR A 58 -1.28 -15.18 -13.34
N ALA A 59 -1.00 -15.77 -14.51
CA ALA A 59 -1.25 -17.19 -14.75
C ALA A 59 -0.44 -18.13 -13.83
N GLU A 60 0.65 -17.65 -13.25
CA GLU A 60 1.47 -18.40 -12.28
C GLU A 60 0.85 -18.45 -10.88
N SER A 61 -0.22 -17.69 -10.65
CA SER A 61 -0.88 -17.55 -9.34
C SER A 61 -2.03 -18.53 -9.12
N LEU A 62 -2.12 -19.61 -9.92
CA LEU A 62 -3.24 -20.55 -9.91
C LEU A 62 -3.41 -21.31 -8.58
N ASP A 63 -2.33 -21.47 -7.83
CA ASP A 63 -2.35 -22.14 -6.51
C ASP A 63 -2.79 -21.19 -5.38
N SER A 64 -3.06 -19.92 -5.68
CA SER A 64 -3.67 -19.00 -4.72
C SER A 64 -5.16 -19.30 -4.53
N VAL A 65 -5.60 -19.25 -3.29
CA VAL A 65 -6.99 -19.52 -2.91
C VAL A 65 -7.68 -18.26 -2.43
N ALA A 66 -8.98 -18.22 -2.63
CA ALA A 66 -9.85 -17.19 -2.10
C ALA A 66 -10.57 -17.75 -0.86
N ALA A 67 -10.57 -17.01 0.25
CA ALA A 67 -11.32 -17.40 1.43
C ALA A 67 -11.92 -16.18 2.13
N PRO A 68 -13.13 -16.29 2.70
CA PRO A 68 -13.63 -15.31 3.66
C PRO A 68 -12.87 -15.44 4.99
N PRO A 69 -12.77 -14.36 5.78
CA PRO A 69 -12.22 -14.45 7.13
C PRO A 69 -13.12 -15.30 8.04
N ASN A 70 -12.54 -16.03 8.98
CA ASN A 70 -13.30 -16.84 9.94
C ASN A 70 -14.15 -15.96 10.88
N ILE A 71 -13.67 -14.74 11.15
CA ILE A 71 -14.40 -13.71 11.88
C ILE A 71 -14.73 -12.60 10.86
N PRO A 72 -16.00 -12.33 10.56
CA PRO A 72 -16.36 -11.26 9.64
C PRO A 72 -15.91 -9.89 10.16
N SER A 73 -15.35 -9.06 9.28
CA SER A 73 -15.05 -7.67 9.60
C SER A 73 -16.33 -6.84 9.67
N THR A 74 -16.41 -5.94 10.64
CA THR A 74 -17.45 -4.90 10.73
C THR A 74 -17.05 -3.61 10.02
N ILE A 75 -15.80 -3.53 9.55
CA ILE A 75 -15.21 -2.35 8.94
C ILE A 75 -15.50 -2.37 7.44
N MET A 76 -15.90 -1.20 6.92
CA MET A 76 -16.18 -1.03 5.50
C MET A 76 -14.89 -1.09 4.67
N GLY A 77 -14.94 -1.79 3.54
CA GLY A 77 -13.79 -1.92 2.64
C GLY A 77 -13.65 -3.34 2.10
N PRO A 78 -12.50 -3.67 1.50
CA PRO A 78 -12.27 -4.95 0.83
C PRO A 78 -11.94 -6.08 1.81
N TYR A 79 -12.55 -6.12 3.01
CA TYR A 79 -12.17 -7.07 4.09
C TYR A 79 -13.06 -8.31 4.17
N THR A 80 -14.02 -8.47 3.26
CA THR A 80 -14.95 -9.60 3.24
C THR A 80 -14.33 -10.89 2.73
N SER A 81 -13.19 -10.79 2.06
CA SER A 81 -12.43 -11.90 1.49
C SER A 81 -10.95 -11.55 1.44
N ALA A 82 -10.11 -12.58 1.31
CA ALA A 82 -8.71 -12.42 0.99
C ALA A 82 -8.30 -13.41 -0.10
N ARG A 83 -7.24 -13.06 -0.83
CA ARG A 83 -6.45 -14.02 -1.60
C ARG A 83 -5.25 -14.45 -0.80
N LEU A 84 -5.04 -15.75 -0.67
CA LEU A 84 -4.00 -16.33 0.18
C LEU A 84 -3.22 -17.42 -0.58
N SER A 85 -1.95 -17.62 -0.26
CA SER A 85 -1.18 -18.77 -0.76
C SER A 85 0.05 -19.05 0.08
N HIS A 86 0.42 -20.33 0.18
CA HIS A 86 1.73 -20.78 0.68
C HIS A 86 2.84 -20.68 -0.37
N SER A 87 2.49 -20.38 -1.63
CA SER A 87 3.44 -20.09 -2.71
C SER A 87 3.37 -18.62 -3.12
N GLN A 88 4.37 -18.17 -3.87
CA GLN A 88 4.32 -16.83 -4.44
C GLN A 88 3.10 -16.69 -5.36
N PHE A 89 2.38 -15.58 -5.24
CA PHE A 89 1.37 -15.16 -6.21
C PHE A 89 1.57 -13.70 -6.57
N SER A 90 1.02 -13.28 -7.71
CA SER A 90 1.27 -11.95 -8.26
C SER A 90 0.08 -11.38 -9.01
N TYR A 91 0.00 -10.05 -9.01
CA TYR A 91 -0.92 -9.26 -9.82
C TYR A 91 -0.16 -8.45 -10.85
N SER A 92 -0.78 -8.18 -12.00
CA SER A 92 -0.23 -7.32 -13.04
C SER A 92 -1.27 -6.32 -13.55
N PHE A 93 -1.02 -5.03 -13.30
CA PHE A 93 -1.94 -3.95 -13.62
C PHE A 93 -1.50 -3.16 -14.86
N PRO A 94 -2.40 -2.93 -15.83
CA PRO A 94 -2.16 -1.98 -16.90
C PRO A 94 -2.43 -0.56 -16.36
N VAL A 95 -1.36 0.19 -16.07
CA VAL A 95 -1.43 1.57 -15.56
C VAL A 95 -0.58 2.49 -16.42
N THR A 96 -0.85 3.79 -16.39
CA THR A 96 -0.02 4.75 -17.09
C THR A 96 1.30 4.95 -16.37
N ALA A 97 2.30 5.44 -17.09
CA ALA A 97 3.56 5.87 -16.48
C ALA A 97 3.36 7.01 -15.47
N GLY A 98 4.38 7.24 -14.65
CA GLY A 98 4.43 8.28 -13.63
C GLY A 98 4.05 7.80 -12.22
N PRO A 99 4.05 8.73 -11.26
CA PRO A 99 3.93 8.39 -9.85
C PRO A 99 2.51 7.95 -9.47
N LYS A 100 2.43 6.98 -8.56
CA LYS A 100 1.21 6.34 -8.07
C LYS A 100 1.24 6.21 -6.55
N PHE A 101 0.08 6.36 -5.91
CA PHE A 101 -0.17 5.72 -4.63
C PHE A 101 -0.47 4.25 -4.84
N LEU A 102 0.21 3.40 -4.09
CA LEU A 102 -0.12 2.00 -3.93
C LEU A 102 -0.56 1.78 -2.48
N ARG A 103 -1.80 1.35 -2.30
CA ARG A 103 -2.40 1.09 -0.99
C ARG A 103 -2.72 -0.39 -0.87
N LEU A 104 -2.23 -0.99 0.21
CA LEU A 104 -2.42 -2.40 0.53
C LEU A 104 -3.26 -2.51 1.79
N PHE A 105 -4.32 -3.31 1.70
CA PHE A 105 -5.29 -3.52 2.76
C PHE A 105 -5.19 -4.96 3.26
N PHE A 106 -4.93 -5.12 4.56
CA PHE A 106 -4.88 -6.42 5.20
C PHE A 106 -5.84 -6.46 6.39
N TYR A 107 -6.58 -7.56 6.50
CA TYR A 107 -7.35 -7.91 7.69
C TYR A 107 -6.68 -9.13 8.33
N SER A 108 -5.93 -8.87 9.39
CA SER A 108 -5.09 -9.82 10.10
C SER A 108 -5.93 -10.71 11.02
N THR A 109 -6.60 -11.69 10.43
CA THR A 109 -7.39 -12.71 11.13
C THR A 109 -7.08 -14.09 10.56
N SER A 110 -7.67 -15.13 11.14
CA SER A 110 -7.55 -16.48 10.59
C SER A 110 -8.53 -16.68 9.44
N TYR A 111 -8.09 -17.38 8.41
CA TYR A 111 -8.91 -17.83 7.28
C TYR A 111 -8.94 -19.35 7.27
N GLN A 112 -9.78 -19.95 6.43
CA GLN A 112 -9.87 -21.40 6.34
C GLN A 112 -8.51 -22.04 5.98
N ASN A 113 -7.94 -22.83 6.89
CA ASN A 113 -6.60 -23.46 6.79
C ASN A 113 -5.41 -22.50 6.83
N PHE A 114 -5.63 -21.20 7.10
CA PHE A 114 -4.57 -20.21 7.22
C PHE A 114 -4.66 -19.55 8.59
N ASP A 115 -3.75 -19.93 9.49
CA ASP A 115 -3.70 -19.39 10.84
C ASP A 115 -3.15 -17.95 10.84
N ARG A 116 -3.81 -17.03 11.56
CA ARG A 116 -3.38 -15.62 11.68
C ARG A 116 -1.88 -15.46 11.97
N SER A 117 -1.32 -16.29 12.83
CA SER A 117 0.09 -16.21 13.28
C SER A 117 1.12 -16.64 12.23
N LYS A 118 0.69 -17.31 11.16
CA LYS A 118 1.55 -17.83 10.08
C LYS A 118 1.61 -16.91 8.86
N ALA A 119 0.92 -15.78 8.89
CA ALA A 119 1.04 -14.76 7.85
C ALA A 119 2.39 -14.04 7.96
N TYR A 120 3.36 -14.53 7.20
CA TYR A 120 4.73 -14.03 7.19
C TYR A 120 5.28 -14.03 5.76
N PHE A 121 5.44 -12.84 5.19
CA PHE A 121 5.72 -12.70 3.77
C PHE A 121 6.37 -11.37 3.41
N SER A 122 6.87 -11.29 2.19
CA SER A 122 7.36 -10.05 1.58
C SER A 122 6.43 -9.62 0.44
N VAL A 123 6.33 -8.31 0.21
CA VAL A 123 5.65 -7.72 -0.95
C VAL A 123 6.69 -7.04 -1.82
N LYS A 124 6.73 -7.45 -3.09
CA LYS A 124 7.64 -6.91 -4.09
C LYS A 124 6.84 -6.22 -5.18
N VAL A 125 7.20 -4.97 -5.46
CA VAL A 125 6.60 -4.13 -6.49
C VAL A 125 7.61 -3.92 -7.61
N GLY A 126 7.24 -4.35 -8.81
CA GLY A 126 8.12 -4.34 -9.97
C GLY A 126 9.38 -5.20 -9.78
N PRO A 127 10.45 -4.94 -10.56
CA PRO A 127 11.60 -5.82 -10.61
C PRO A 127 12.52 -5.74 -9.38
N TYR A 128 12.52 -4.64 -8.62
CA TYR A 128 13.57 -4.38 -7.62
C TYR A 128 13.10 -3.81 -6.27
N THR A 129 11.84 -3.41 -6.11
CA THR A 129 11.40 -2.70 -4.90
C THR A 129 10.64 -3.64 -3.97
N TYR A 130 11.19 -3.95 -2.80
CA TYR A 130 10.43 -4.59 -1.72
C TYR A 130 9.75 -3.50 -0.90
N THR A 131 8.42 -3.42 -0.96
CA THR A 131 7.65 -2.47 -0.14
C THR A 131 7.43 -3.02 1.26
N LEU A 132 7.33 -4.34 1.39
CA LEU A 132 7.34 -5.06 2.66
C LEU A 132 8.34 -6.21 2.56
N GLN A 133 9.16 -6.39 3.60
CA GLN A 133 10.11 -7.48 3.67
C GLN A 133 9.96 -8.20 4.99
N ASP A 134 9.79 -9.53 4.93
CA ASP A 134 9.67 -10.38 6.11
C ASP A 134 8.65 -9.81 7.11
N PHE A 135 7.47 -9.48 6.58
CA PHE A 135 6.40 -8.80 7.28
C PHE A 135 5.49 -9.82 7.96
N ASN A 136 5.34 -9.70 9.28
CA ASN A 136 4.40 -10.48 10.07
C ASN A 136 3.15 -9.63 10.33
N THR A 137 2.03 -9.95 9.68
CA THR A 137 0.82 -9.12 9.78
C THR A 137 0.24 -9.13 11.19
N SER A 138 0.25 -10.27 11.88
CA SER A 138 -0.33 -10.36 13.23
C SER A 138 0.38 -9.47 14.24
N LEU A 139 1.71 -9.47 14.23
CA LEU A 139 2.49 -8.65 15.15
C LEU A 139 2.34 -7.15 14.87
N ASN A 140 2.22 -6.78 13.59
CA ASN A 140 2.02 -5.38 13.22
C ASN A 140 0.60 -4.92 13.55
N ALA A 141 -0.42 -5.77 13.34
CA ALA A 141 -1.80 -5.45 13.70
C ALA A 141 -1.94 -5.29 15.21
N ASP A 142 -1.38 -6.22 16.00
CA ASP A 142 -1.41 -6.14 17.46
C ASP A 142 -0.70 -4.89 17.99
N ALA A 143 0.34 -4.40 17.31
CA ALA A 143 1.04 -3.16 17.67
C ALA A 143 0.24 -1.91 17.26
N ASP A 144 -0.33 -1.88 16.06
CA ASP A 144 -1.12 -0.75 15.55
C ASP A 144 -2.47 -0.62 16.30
N ALA A 145 -3.00 -1.73 16.86
CA ALA A 145 -4.22 -1.77 17.66
C ALA A 145 -4.20 -0.90 18.93
N ASP A 146 -3.02 -0.71 19.52
CA ASP A 146 -2.85 0.16 20.69
C ASP A 146 -3.06 1.64 20.33
N ASP A 147 -2.81 2.02 19.08
CA ASP A 147 -2.96 3.37 18.55
C ASP A 147 -4.37 3.62 17.97
N ASP A 148 -5.02 2.61 17.37
CA ASP A 148 -6.41 2.65 16.89
C ASP A 148 -7.26 1.49 17.45
N PRO A 149 -7.81 1.63 18.67
CA PRO A 149 -8.62 0.58 19.29
C PRO A 149 -9.95 0.31 18.58
N GLY A 150 -10.33 1.13 17.60
CA GLY A 150 -11.53 0.91 16.78
C GLY A 150 -11.34 -0.15 15.70
N GLN A 151 -10.10 -0.44 15.30
CA GLN A 151 -9.78 -1.31 14.15
C GLN A 151 -8.55 -2.22 14.39
N PRO A 152 -8.50 -3.00 15.49
CA PRO A 152 -7.26 -3.62 15.97
C PRO A 152 -6.62 -4.65 15.02
N ASP A 153 -7.40 -5.21 14.08
CA ASP A 153 -6.91 -6.24 13.15
C ASP A 153 -6.73 -5.73 11.72
N ILE A 154 -6.98 -4.44 11.46
CA ILE A 154 -6.84 -3.86 10.13
C ILE A 154 -5.48 -3.19 9.99
N LEU A 155 -4.76 -3.57 8.95
CA LEU A 155 -3.53 -2.92 8.55
C LEU A 155 -3.71 -2.25 7.19
N PHE A 156 -3.32 -0.99 7.17
CA PHE A 156 -3.24 -0.18 5.96
C PHE A 156 -1.78 0.22 5.75
N ARG A 157 -1.27 -0.02 4.53
CA ARG A 157 0.07 0.42 4.12
C ARG A 157 -0.05 1.18 2.80
N GLU A 158 0.47 2.39 2.77
CA GLU A 158 0.47 3.27 1.60
C GLU A 158 1.90 3.57 1.16
N TYR A 159 2.15 3.42 -0.13
CA TYR A 159 3.43 3.67 -0.76
C TYR A 159 3.29 4.67 -1.92
N CYS A 160 4.26 5.55 -2.08
CA CYS A 160 4.47 6.27 -3.33
C CYS A 160 5.48 5.50 -4.18
N ILE A 161 5.06 5.10 -5.37
CA ILE A 161 5.89 4.39 -6.34
C ILE A 161 5.85 5.14 -7.67
N ASN A 162 6.82 4.88 -8.54
CA ASN A 162 6.86 5.47 -9.87
C ASN A 162 6.96 4.37 -10.94
N ILE A 163 6.07 4.43 -11.92
CA ILE A 163 6.03 3.49 -13.05
C ILE A 163 6.73 4.13 -14.24
N ARG A 164 7.66 3.42 -14.89
CA ARG A 164 8.33 3.94 -16.08
C ARG A 164 7.45 3.77 -17.31
N ASP A 165 7.81 4.48 -18.38
CA ASP A 165 7.13 4.36 -19.65
C ASP A 165 7.12 2.92 -20.15
N HIS A 166 5.96 2.47 -20.61
CA HIS A 166 5.72 1.13 -21.15
C HIS A 166 5.90 -0.03 -20.16
N GLU A 167 6.03 0.23 -18.86
CA GLU A 167 6.04 -0.81 -17.82
C GLU A 167 4.62 -1.11 -17.33
N ARG A 168 4.37 -2.37 -16.94
CA ARG A 168 3.21 -2.75 -16.14
C ARG A 168 3.56 -2.68 -14.66
N LEU A 169 2.55 -2.48 -13.83
CA LEU A 169 2.73 -2.57 -12.38
C LEU A 169 2.50 -4.02 -11.94
N ASP A 170 3.58 -4.73 -11.67
CA ASP A 170 3.55 -6.08 -11.11
C ASP A 170 3.74 -6.04 -9.59
N ILE A 171 2.91 -6.77 -8.86
CA ILE A 171 2.96 -6.86 -7.40
C ILE A 171 2.97 -8.33 -7.02
N ALA A 172 4.08 -8.78 -6.41
CA ALA A 172 4.26 -10.16 -5.96
C ALA A 172 4.19 -10.24 -4.43
N PHE A 173 3.44 -11.24 -3.96
CA PHE A 173 3.30 -11.61 -2.56
C PHE A 173 4.04 -12.92 -2.35
N ILE A 174 5.08 -12.89 -1.52
CA ILE A 174 6.10 -13.95 -1.44
C ILE A 174 6.16 -14.44 0.01
N PRO A 175 5.58 -15.61 0.34
CA PRO A 175 5.71 -16.21 1.66
C PRO A 175 7.18 -16.37 2.08
N THR A 176 7.50 -15.97 3.30
CA THR A 176 8.85 -16.13 3.85
C THR A 176 8.96 -17.51 4.49
N ILE A 177 9.55 -18.45 3.77
CA ILE A 177 9.76 -19.84 4.21
C ILE A 177 11.13 -19.98 4.87
N THR A 178 11.15 -20.31 6.16
CA THR A 178 12.38 -20.64 6.91
C THR A 178 12.23 -21.96 7.64
N THR A 179 13.28 -22.44 8.29
CA THR A 179 13.19 -23.65 9.13
C THR A 179 12.23 -23.49 10.31
N GLN A 180 12.06 -22.27 10.84
CA GLN A 180 11.10 -21.97 11.92
C GLN A 180 9.69 -21.66 11.40
N HIS A 181 9.57 -21.30 10.12
CA HIS A 181 8.35 -20.80 9.50
C HIS A 181 8.05 -21.56 8.19
N GLN A 182 7.93 -22.89 8.27
CA GLN A 182 7.71 -23.74 7.09
C GLN A 182 6.31 -23.59 6.49
N ASP A 183 5.33 -23.25 7.33
CA ASP A 183 3.93 -23.12 6.93
C ASP A 183 3.52 -21.65 6.70
N SER A 184 4.49 -20.75 6.48
CA SER A 184 4.14 -19.35 6.20
C SER A 184 3.29 -19.23 4.95
N TYR A 185 2.46 -18.20 4.93
CA TYR A 185 1.71 -17.82 3.74
C TYR A 185 1.70 -16.30 3.59
N ALA A 186 1.34 -15.88 2.38
CA ALA A 186 1.08 -14.50 2.04
C ALA A 186 -0.40 -14.31 1.76
N PHE A 187 -0.93 -13.12 2.06
CA PHE A 187 -2.30 -12.79 1.73
C PHE A 187 -2.49 -11.30 1.48
N ILE A 188 -3.62 -10.96 0.87
CA ILE A 188 -4.07 -9.59 0.66
C ILE A 188 -5.60 -9.54 0.57
N ASN A 189 -6.20 -8.52 1.18
CA ASN A 189 -7.65 -8.30 1.16
C ASN A 189 -8.04 -7.29 0.07
N GLY A 190 -7.27 -6.22 -0.08
CA GLY A 190 -7.48 -5.28 -1.17
C GLY A 190 -6.22 -4.57 -1.63
N ILE A 191 -6.24 -4.13 -2.87
CA ILE A 191 -5.18 -3.34 -3.50
C ILE A 191 -5.84 -2.12 -4.11
N GLU A 192 -5.30 -0.92 -3.85
CA GLU A 192 -5.73 0.29 -4.53
C GLU A 192 -4.54 1.01 -5.16
N ILE A 193 -4.71 1.43 -6.42
CA ILE A 193 -3.71 2.13 -7.20
C ILE A 193 -4.33 3.44 -7.69
N VAL A 194 -3.72 4.55 -7.31
CA VAL A 194 -4.20 5.90 -7.64
C VAL A 194 -3.09 6.70 -8.29
N SER A 195 -3.35 7.26 -9.47
CA SER A 195 -2.43 8.21 -10.09
C SER A 195 -2.19 9.41 -9.20
N MET A 196 -0.93 9.83 -9.07
CA MET A 196 -0.54 10.99 -8.28
C MET A 196 -0.03 12.10 -9.21
N PRO A 197 -0.22 13.39 -8.88
CA PRO A 197 0.45 14.47 -9.59
C PRO A 197 1.97 14.25 -9.61
N PRO A 198 2.66 14.63 -10.71
CA PRO A 198 4.11 14.68 -10.70
C PRO A 198 4.58 15.65 -9.61
N TYR A 199 5.67 15.29 -8.94
CA TYR A 199 6.36 16.11 -7.95
C TYR A 199 5.57 16.49 -6.68
N LEU A 200 4.46 15.79 -6.36
CA LEU A 200 3.78 15.97 -5.07
C LEU A 200 4.70 15.60 -3.89
N TYR A 201 5.33 14.42 -3.97
CA TYR A 201 6.32 13.94 -2.99
C TYR A 201 7.72 13.72 -3.57
N TYR A 202 7.85 13.76 -4.89
CA TYR A 202 9.13 13.67 -5.57
C TYR A 202 9.67 15.07 -5.86
N THR A 203 10.99 15.21 -5.89
CA THR A 203 11.62 16.48 -6.20
C THR A 203 11.35 16.88 -7.64
N ASN A 204 10.84 18.10 -7.84
CA ASN A 204 10.76 18.74 -9.14
C ASN A 204 12.20 19.11 -9.59
N PRO A 205 12.67 18.68 -10.79
CA PRO A 205 14.00 19.04 -11.27
C PRO A 205 14.15 20.53 -11.62
N ASP A 206 13.03 21.24 -11.82
CA ASP A 206 13.01 22.63 -12.29
C ASP A 206 12.95 23.67 -11.16
N VAL A 207 12.98 23.26 -9.88
CA VAL A 207 13.04 24.19 -8.75
C VAL A 207 14.48 24.46 -8.29
N ASP A 208 14.73 25.71 -7.90
CA ASP A 208 16.00 26.12 -7.31
C ASP A 208 16.31 25.32 -6.03
N SER A 209 17.60 25.15 -5.73
CA SER A 209 18.10 24.39 -4.57
C SER A 209 17.53 24.82 -3.22
N ALA A 210 17.04 26.06 -3.11
CA ALA A 210 16.37 26.60 -1.93
C ALA A 210 15.01 25.94 -1.62
N GLY A 211 14.34 25.37 -2.63
CA GLY A 211 13.05 24.69 -2.49
C GLY A 211 13.15 23.17 -2.23
N LEU A 212 14.36 22.63 -2.14
CA LEU A 212 14.59 21.20 -1.96
C LEU A 212 14.53 20.78 -0.48
N PRO A 213 14.08 19.54 -0.19
CA PRO A 213 14.23 18.98 1.15
C PRO A 213 15.70 19.03 1.59
N GLN A 214 15.95 19.24 2.88
CA GLN A 214 17.31 19.27 3.44
C GLN A 214 17.46 18.23 4.54
N LEU A 215 18.67 17.70 4.68
CA LEU A 215 18.99 16.81 5.79
C LEU A 215 19.05 17.60 7.10
N VAL A 216 18.40 17.11 8.15
CA VAL A 216 18.44 17.77 9.47
C VAL A 216 19.89 17.87 9.96
N GLY A 217 20.31 19.08 10.34
CA GLY A 217 21.66 19.36 10.81
C GLY A 217 22.70 19.55 9.69
N LEU A 218 22.31 19.51 8.42
CA LEU A 218 23.16 19.80 7.27
C LEU A 218 22.44 20.74 6.29
N GLU A 219 23.08 21.85 5.90
CA GLU A 219 22.57 22.73 4.83
C GLU A 219 22.85 22.11 3.44
N ARG A 220 22.43 20.86 3.24
CA ARG A 220 22.61 20.13 1.98
C ARG A 220 21.25 19.67 1.46
N PRO A 221 20.91 20.03 0.21
CA PRO A 221 19.72 19.50 -0.46
C PRO A 221 19.75 17.98 -0.54
N PHE A 222 18.58 17.37 -0.37
CA PHE A 222 18.32 15.94 -0.47
C PHE A 222 17.15 15.73 -1.44
N PRO A 223 17.45 15.58 -2.74
CA PRO A 223 16.41 15.34 -3.73
C PRO A 223 15.78 13.97 -3.51
N ILE A 224 14.44 13.92 -3.55
CA ILE A 224 13.67 12.69 -3.51
C ILE A 224 13.42 12.26 -4.95
N GLU A 225 14.22 11.31 -5.41
CA GLU A 225 14.20 10.84 -6.79
C GLU A 225 13.07 9.85 -7.07
N THR A 226 12.56 9.87 -8.30
CA THR A 226 11.50 8.96 -8.79
C THR A 226 11.95 7.51 -8.96
N ASN A 227 13.23 7.21 -8.74
CA ASN A 227 13.73 5.83 -8.67
C ASN A 227 13.55 5.19 -7.28
N SER A 228 13.09 5.97 -6.29
CA SER A 228 12.89 5.53 -4.92
C SER A 228 11.39 5.37 -4.64
N ALA A 229 11.04 4.36 -3.85
CA ALA A 229 9.70 4.23 -3.27
C ALA A 229 9.67 4.87 -1.89
N LEU A 230 8.54 5.46 -1.53
CA LEU A 230 8.31 6.08 -0.22
C LEU A 230 7.19 5.31 0.48
N GLU A 231 7.31 5.10 1.78
CA GLU A 231 6.23 4.60 2.64
C GLU A 231 5.64 5.75 3.45
N THR A 232 4.31 5.85 3.46
CA THR A 232 3.62 6.82 4.29
C THR A 232 3.51 6.30 5.71
N MET A 233 4.25 6.93 6.64
CA MET A 233 4.20 6.59 8.06
C MET A 233 3.05 7.29 8.77
N TYR A 234 2.86 8.59 8.50
CA TYR A 234 1.82 9.40 9.13
C TYR A 234 1.29 10.44 8.14
N ARG A 235 -0.02 10.74 8.24
CA ARG A 235 -0.67 11.87 7.57
C ARG A 235 -1.52 12.59 8.60
N LEU A 236 -1.11 13.81 8.95
CA LEU A 236 -1.69 14.56 10.07
C LEU A 236 -2.28 15.88 9.58
N ARG A 237 -3.46 16.23 10.06
CA ARG A 237 -3.97 17.61 10.06
C ARG A 237 -3.89 18.17 11.47
N VAL A 238 -3.03 19.16 11.66
CA VAL A 238 -2.81 19.73 12.99
C VAL A 238 -3.92 20.73 13.31
N GLY A 239 -4.75 20.42 14.31
CA GLY A 239 -5.79 21.32 14.82
C GLY A 239 -7.15 21.22 14.10
N GLU A 240 -7.33 20.25 13.20
CA GLU A 240 -8.59 20.02 12.49
C GLU A 240 -9.14 18.60 12.73
N ALA A 241 -10.36 18.33 12.25
CA ALA A 241 -10.97 17.01 12.33
C ALA A 241 -10.32 16.00 11.36
N GLU A 242 -10.45 14.71 11.69
CA GLU A 242 -9.99 13.62 10.85
C GLU A 242 -10.68 13.62 9.47
N ILE A 243 -9.92 13.32 8.42
CA ILE A 243 -10.47 13.09 7.08
C ILE A 243 -10.45 11.58 6.83
N LEU A 244 -11.64 11.02 6.59
CA LEU A 244 -11.77 9.62 6.22
C LEU A 244 -11.15 9.39 4.84
N ALA A 245 -10.56 8.22 4.60
CA ALA A 245 -9.97 7.86 3.29
C ALA A 245 -10.96 8.05 2.11
N SER A 246 -12.26 7.94 2.38
CA SER A 246 -13.36 8.20 1.44
C SER A 246 -13.45 9.65 0.95
N GLN A 247 -12.90 10.60 1.68
CA GLN A 247 -13.00 12.04 1.41
C GLN A 247 -11.76 12.60 0.70
N ILE A 248 -10.70 11.78 0.53
CA ILE A 248 -9.42 12.21 -0.07
C ILE A 248 -9.45 12.10 -1.61
N CYS A 249 -10.48 11.46 -2.21
CA CYS A 249 -10.56 11.23 -3.65
C CYS A 249 -11.95 11.49 -4.29
N ASN A 250 -12.72 12.46 -3.77
CA ASN A 250 -13.93 12.96 -4.44
C ASN A 250 -13.70 14.36 -5.04
#